data_AF-A0A5B7FNL4-F1
#
_entry.id   AF-A0A5B7FNL4-F1
#
_cell.length_a   1.000
_cell.length_b   1.000
_cell.length_c   1.000
_cell.angle_alpha   90.00
_cell.angle_beta   90.00
_cell.angle_gamma   90.00
#
_symmetry.space_group_name_H-M   'P 1'
#
loop_
_entity.id
_entity.type
_entity.pdbx_description
1 polymer ?
#
loop_
_entity_poly.entity_id
_entity_poly.type
_entity_poly.pdbx_seq_one_letter_code
_entity_poly.pdbx_strand_id
1 'polypeptide(L)'
;MRSCVRSTAGWSTWPDTARMGGEEQVYLSVVRQDIVKYDMMVKSLIQEIRELDGSQAELDDVGSLVRSRIAQLREQIEELKRLAQEEDNEDERHQLAEEAARSEKMLQDDHQAFRNALLVAQLTINQRSKDELLAKRPVEGEGEGEGEGEGEGSGSVRQRERRTRELLLRDSSRLSDDLLTVTRLIQDNVQKSRQTVDTLGG
;
A
#
# COMPACT_ATOMS: atom_id res chain seq x y z
N MET A 1 -37.01 -41.80 -63.96
CA MET A 1 -35.84 -40.98 -64.34
C MET A 1 -35.71 -39.82 -63.35
N ARG A 2 -34.53 -39.71 -62.70
CA ARG A 2 -34.02 -38.55 -61.92
C ARG A 2 -34.77 -38.24 -60.61
N SER A 3 -34.17 -37.96 -59.46
CA SER A 3 -32.78 -37.92 -58.98
C SER A 3 -32.83 -37.64 -57.47
N CYS A 4 -31.93 -38.22 -56.70
CA CYS A 4 -31.63 -37.83 -55.31
C CYS A 4 -31.29 -36.35 -55.17
N VAL A 5 -31.71 -35.73 -54.05
CA VAL A 5 -30.92 -34.71 -53.34
C VAL A 5 -31.11 -34.92 -51.83
N ARG A 6 -29.99 -35.19 -51.14
CA ARG A 6 -29.81 -35.05 -49.67
C ARG A 6 -29.60 -33.57 -49.35
N SER A 7 -30.13 -33.09 -48.23
CA SER A 7 -29.57 -31.95 -47.47
C SER A 7 -30.14 -32.00 -46.05
N THR A 8 -29.39 -32.61 -45.13
CA THR A 8 -28.51 -31.96 -44.13
C THR A 8 -29.30 -31.18 -43.09
N ALA A 9 -29.39 -31.80 -41.91
CA ALA A 9 -29.86 -31.22 -40.67
C ALA A 9 -29.07 -29.96 -40.34
N GLY A 10 -29.77 -28.82 -40.22
CA GLY A 10 -29.24 -27.61 -39.62
C GLY A 10 -29.32 -27.71 -38.11
N TRP A 11 -28.25 -28.17 -37.47
CA TRP A 11 -28.08 -27.98 -36.04
C TRP A 11 -27.68 -26.52 -35.85
N SER A 12 -28.64 -25.72 -35.38
CA SER A 12 -28.38 -24.32 -35.04
C SER A 12 -27.54 -24.29 -33.77
N THR A 13 -26.36 -23.72 -33.92
CA THR A 13 -25.34 -23.46 -32.93
C THR A 13 -25.92 -22.71 -31.74
N TRP A 14 -25.79 -23.27 -30.54
CA TRP A 14 -25.85 -22.51 -29.31
C TRP A 14 -24.62 -21.60 -29.26
N PRO A 15 -24.72 -20.31 -28.92
CA PRO A 15 -23.56 -19.56 -28.47
C PRO A 15 -23.21 -20.09 -27.09
N ASP A 16 -22.14 -20.89 -27.05
CA ASP A 16 -21.45 -21.26 -25.82
C ASP A 16 -20.74 -20.01 -25.31
N THR A 17 -21.48 -19.14 -24.62
CA THR A 17 -20.86 -18.16 -23.72
C THR A 17 -20.27 -19.00 -22.60
N ALA A 18 -18.98 -19.30 -22.71
CA ALA A 18 -18.18 -19.88 -21.64
C ALA A 18 -18.40 -19.01 -20.40
N ARG A 19 -19.35 -19.45 -19.57
CA ARG A 19 -19.69 -18.84 -18.31
C ARG A 19 -18.73 -19.46 -17.33
N MET A 20 -17.86 -18.64 -16.74
CA MET A 20 -17.05 -19.01 -15.56
C MET A 20 -17.82 -19.98 -14.65
N GLY A 21 -17.16 -21.06 -14.25
CA GLY A 21 -17.77 -22.11 -13.43
C GLY A 21 -18.39 -21.51 -12.17
N GLY A 22 -19.53 -22.06 -11.71
CA GLY A 22 -20.23 -21.50 -10.55
C GLY A 22 -19.38 -21.38 -9.28
N GLU A 23 -18.40 -22.28 -9.11
CA GLU A 23 -17.43 -22.25 -8.01
C GLU A 23 -16.39 -21.12 -8.16
N GLU A 24 -15.96 -20.86 -9.39
CA GLU A 24 -14.98 -19.83 -9.73
C GLU A 24 -15.55 -18.42 -9.55
N GLN A 25 -16.81 -18.23 -9.96
CA GLN A 25 -17.55 -16.99 -9.69
C GLN A 25 -17.70 -16.71 -8.20
N VAL A 26 -17.96 -17.74 -7.38
CA VAL A 26 -18.02 -17.59 -5.92
C VAL A 26 -16.64 -17.20 -5.39
N TYR A 27 -15.58 -17.86 -5.83
CA TYR A 27 -14.22 -17.55 -5.38
C TYR A 27 -13.80 -16.12 -5.76
N LEU A 28 -14.02 -15.69 -7.01
CA LEU A 28 -13.79 -14.32 -7.45
C LEU A 28 -14.55 -13.30 -6.58
N SER A 29 -15.80 -13.62 -6.20
CA SER A 29 -16.57 -12.73 -5.30
C SER A 29 -15.93 -12.60 -3.92
N VAL A 30 -15.32 -13.67 -3.40
CA VAL A 30 -14.60 -13.65 -2.12
C VAL A 30 -13.34 -12.78 -2.23
N VAL A 31 -12.55 -12.96 -3.28
CA VAL A 31 -11.34 -12.15 -3.53
C VAL A 31 -11.70 -10.66 -3.59
N ARG A 32 -12.75 -10.31 -4.35
CA ARG A 32 -13.25 -8.93 -4.43
C ARG A 32 -13.68 -8.37 -3.08
N GLN A 33 -14.41 -9.16 -2.29
CA GLN A 33 -14.83 -8.74 -0.95
C GLN A 33 -13.65 -8.55 -0.01
N ASP A 34 -12.65 -9.44 -0.05
CA ASP A 34 -11.47 -9.33 0.79
C ASP A 34 -10.60 -8.13 0.39
N ILE A 35 -10.49 -7.78 -0.90
CA ILE A 35 -9.85 -6.53 -1.34
C ILE A 35 -10.53 -5.32 -0.68
N VAL A 36 -11.86 -5.21 -0.79
CA VAL A 36 -12.61 -4.10 -0.19
C VAL A 36 -12.47 -4.07 1.33
N LYS A 37 -12.53 -5.23 1.97
CA LYS A 37 -12.38 -5.37 3.42
C LYS A 37 -11.00 -4.89 3.89
N TYR A 38 -9.91 -5.35 3.25
CA TYR A 38 -8.57 -4.95 3.66
C TYR A 38 -8.29 -3.47 3.39
N ASP A 39 -8.76 -2.93 2.27
CA ASP A 39 -8.73 -1.49 1.98
C ASP A 39 -9.41 -0.66 3.08
N MET A 40 -10.63 -1.03 3.47
CA MET A 40 -11.36 -0.35 4.54
C MET A 40 -10.61 -0.43 5.88
N MET A 41 -10.04 -1.61 6.21
CA MET A 41 -9.24 -1.78 7.42
C MET A 41 -7.99 -0.91 7.41
N VAL A 42 -7.28 -0.84 6.28
CA VAL A 42 -6.10 0.03 6.13
C VAL A 42 -6.48 1.48 6.34
N LYS A 43 -7.53 1.97 5.68
CA LYS A 43 -8.02 3.35 5.82
C LYS A 43 -8.44 3.69 7.24
N SER A 44 -9.11 2.76 7.91
CA SER A 44 -9.51 2.92 9.32
C SER A 44 -8.29 3.07 10.23
N LEU A 45 -7.27 2.21 10.06
CA LEU A 45 -6.06 2.27 10.89
C LEU A 45 -5.20 3.50 10.58
N ILE A 46 -5.17 3.94 9.32
CA ILE A 46 -4.53 5.21 8.95
C ILE A 46 -5.20 6.37 9.67
N GLN A 47 -6.53 6.34 9.81
CA GLN A 47 -7.25 7.37 10.56
C GLN A 47 -6.92 7.30 12.06
N GLU A 48 -6.83 6.09 12.63
CA GLU A 48 -6.36 5.90 14.01
C GLU A 48 -4.96 6.49 14.24
N ILE A 49 -4.01 6.28 13.32
CA ILE A 49 -2.68 6.90 13.38
C ILE A 49 -2.75 8.44 13.38
N ARG A 50 -3.65 9.04 12.59
CA ARG A 50 -3.78 10.51 12.51
C ARG A 50 -4.33 11.11 13.79
N GLU A 51 -5.16 10.36 14.51
CA GLU A 51 -5.79 10.78 15.76
C GLU A 51 -4.97 10.37 16.99
N LEU A 52 -3.89 9.59 16.80
CA LEU A 52 -3.09 9.07 17.88
C LEU A 52 -2.40 10.20 18.67
N ASP A 53 -2.72 10.24 19.95
CA ASP A 53 -2.09 11.10 20.95
C ASP A 53 -1.23 10.34 21.97
N GLY A 54 -1.10 9.03 21.78
CA GLY A 54 -0.33 8.12 22.61
C GLY A 54 1.19 8.17 22.45
N SER A 55 1.83 7.15 23.02
CA SER A 55 3.27 6.93 23.04
C SER A 55 3.80 6.39 21.70
N GLN A 56 5.13 6.40 21.55
CA GLN A 56 5.79 5.80 20.40
C GLN A 56 5.46 4.31 20.24
N ALA A 57 5.34 3.57 21.35
CA ALA A 57 5.06 2.14 21.30
C ALA A 57 3.68 1.86 20.69
N GLU A 58 2.65 2.64 21.05
CA GLU A 58 1.31 2.54 20.47
C GLU A 58 1.32 2.87 18.97
N LEU A 59 2.11 3.87 18.56
CA LEU A 59 2.29 4.17 17.13
C LEU A 59 2.94 3.02 16.36
N ASP A 60 3.95 2.38 16.94
CA ASP A 60 4.64 1.24 16.34
C ASP A 60 3.71 0.03 16.20
N ASP A 61 2.87 -0.23 17.21
CA ASP A 61 1.87 -1.30 17.23
C ASP A 61 0.82 -1.10 16.13
N VAL A 62 0.16 0.08 16.09
CA VAL A 62 -0.83 0.39 15.05
C VAL A 62 -0.16 0.38 13.67
N GLY A 63 1.04 0.94 13.55
CA GLY A 63 1.81 0.91 12.30
C GLY A 63 2.13 -0.51 11.82
N SER A 64 2.38 -1.45 12.74
CA SER A 64 2.58 -2.87 12.39
C SER A 64 1.31 -3.51 11.86
N LEU A 65 0.16 -3.16 12.43
CA LEU A 65 -1.14 -3.65 12.00
C LEU A 65 -1.48 -3.14 10.60
N VAL A 66 -1.21 -1.87 10.29
CA VAL A 66 -1.40 -1.32 8.92
C VAL A 66 -0.56 -2.10 7.91
N ARG A 67 0.72 -2.34 8.21
CA ARG A 67 1.62 -3.13 7.35
C ARG A 67 1.10 -4.55 7.11
N SER A 68 0.53 -5.18 8.14
CA SER A 68 -0.09 -6.50 8.02
C SER A 68 -1.31 -6.48 7.08
N ARG A 69 -2.21 -5.49 7.21
CA ARG A 69 -3.39 -5.38 6.34
C ARG A 69 -3.04 -5.03 4.90
N ILE A 70 -2.04 -4.18 4.69
CA ILE A 70 -1.45 -3.91 3.38
C ILE A 70 -0.94 -5.20 2.72
N ALA A 71 -0.25 -6.06 3.46
CA ALA A 71 0.28 -7.30 2.92
C ALA A 71 -0.84 -8.25 2.47
N GLN A 72 -1.93 -8.32 3.26
CA GLN A 72 -3.12 -9.10 2.92
C GLN A 72 -3.86 -8.53 1.70
N LEU A 73 -4.02 -7.20 1.63
CA LEU A 73 -4.59 -6.53 0.46
C LEU A 73 -3.80 -6.86 -0.82
N ARG A 74 -2.47 -6.80 -0.75
CA ARG A 74 -1.59 -7.16 -1.86
C ARG A 74 -1.78 -8.60 -2.31
N GLU A 75 -1.87 -9.54 -1.37
CA GLU A 75 -2.11 -10.96 -1.68
C GLU A 75 -3.40 -11.16 -2.48
N GLN A 76 -4.49 -10.50 -2.08
CA GLN A 76 -5.76 -10.59 -2.80
C GLN A 76 -5.72 -9.93 -4.19
N ILE A 77 -4.93 -8.86 -4.35
CA ILE A 77 -4.73 -8.22 -5.66
C ILE A 77 -3.94 -9.16 -6.59
N GLU A 78 -2.92 -9.84 -6.09
CA GLU A 78 -2.18 -10.84 -6.88
C GLU A 78 -3.07 -12.03 -7.24
N GLU A 79 -3.97 -12.44 -6.34
CA GLU A 79 -4.95 -13.47 -6.64
C GLU A 79 -5.94 -13.03 -7.73
N LEU A 80 -6.42 -11.79 -7.70
CA LEU A 80 -7.26 -11.23 -8.75
C LEU A 80 -6.52 -11.17 -10.10
N LYS A 81 -5.22 -10.85 -10.10
CA LYS A 81 -4.37 -10.91 -11.31
C LYS A 81 -4.23 -12.34 -11.83
N ARG A 82 -4.09 -13.34 -10.95
CA ARG A 82 -4.02 -14.75 -11.31
C ARG A 82 -5.32 -15.21 -11.98
N LEU A 83 -6.46 -14.90 -11.38
CA LEU A 83 -7.78 -15.21 -11.94
C LEU A 83 -7.97 -14.55 -13.32
N ALA A 84 -7.52 -13.30 -13.49
CA ALA A 84 -7.55 -12.67 -14.80
C ALA A 84 -6.73 -13.44 -15.86
N GLN A 85 -5.59 -14.03 -15.49
CA GLN A 85 -4.74 -14.79 -16.42
C GLN A 85 -5.31 -16.15 -16.81
N GLU A 86 -6.12 -16.75 -15.93
CA GLU A 86 -6.75 -18.06 -16.14
C GLU A 86 -8.06 -17.96 -16.92
N GLU A 87 -8.62 -16.76 -17.03
CA GLU A 87 -9.86 -16.50 -17.76
C GLU A 87 -9.69 -16.72 -19.28
N ASP A 88 -10.45 -17.68 -19.81
CA ASP A 88 -10.44 -18.05 -21.23
C ASP A 88 -11.14 -17.00 -22.11
N ASN A 89 -12.13 -16.30 -21.54
CA ASN A 89 -12.87 -15.28 -22.25
C ASN A 89 -12.06 -13.96 -22.30
N GLU A 90 -11.70 -13.50 -23.49
CA GLU A 90 -10.85 -12.32 -23.65
C GLU A 90 -11.45 -11.03 -23.07
N ASP A 91 -12.78 -10.86 -23.16
CA ASP A 91 -13.47 -9.68 -22.62
C ASP A 91 -13.51 -9.72 -21.09
N GLU A 92 -13.79 -10.88 -20.50
CA GLU A 92 -13.80 -11.07 -19.05
C GLU A 92 -12.38 -10.93 -18.47
N ARG A 93 -11.38 -11.52 -19.14
CA ARG A 93 -9.95 -11.34 -18.84
C ARG A 93 -9.57 -9.88 -18.81
N HIS A 94 -9.97 -9.11 -19.84
CA HIS A 94 -9.67 -7.69 -19.90
C HIS A 94 -10.32 -6.92 -18.75
N GLN A 95 -11.59 -7.21 -18.43
CA GLN A 95 -12.30 -6.58 -17.32
C GLN A 95 -11.64 -6.87 -15.97
N LEU A 96 -11.23 -8.12 -15.72
CA LEU A 96 -10.54 -8.53 -14.51
C LEU A 96 -9.15 -7.89 -14.41
N ALA A 97 -8.41 -7.82 -15.52
CA ALA A 97 -7.11 -7.16 -15.56
C ALA A 97 -7.21 -5.66 -15.24
N GLU A 98 -8.21 -4.97 -15.77
CA GLU A 98 -8.47 -3.56 -15.42
C GLU A 98 -8.87 -3.41 -13.94
N GLU A 99 -9.66 -4.33 -13.40
CA GLU A 99 -10.03 -4.34 -11.99
C GLU A 99 -8.82 -4.51 -11.08
N ALA A 100 -7.92 -5.43 -11.41
CA ALA A 100 -6.65 -5.61 -10.72
C ALA A 100 -5.79 -4.33 -10.78
N ALA A 101 -5.71 -3.68 -11.94
CA ALA A 101 -4.96 -2.43 -12.09
C ALA A 101 -5.54 -1.28 -11.24
N ARG A 102 -6.88 -1.18 -11.15
CA ARG A 102 -7.53 -0.21 -10.25
C ARG A 102 -7.21 -0.50 -8.78
N SER A 103 -7.28 -1.76 -8.37
CA SER A 103 -6.96 -2.17 -7.00
C SER A 103 -5.48 -1.95 -6.66
N GLU A 104 -4.57 -2.13 -7.62
CA GLU A 104 -3.15 -1.84 -7.44
C GLU A 104 -2.90 -0.33 -7.24
N LYS A 105 -3.56 0.52 -8.02
CA LYS A 105 -3.51 1.97 -7.80
C LYS A 105 -4.04 2.35 -6.42
N MET A 106 -5.15 1.75 -5.99
CA MET A 106 -5.72 1.95 -4.66
C MET A 106 -4.72 1.58 -3.55
N LEU A 107 -4.04 0.43 -3.67
CA LEU A 107 -2.98 0.03 -2.74
C LEU A 107 -1.82 1.05 -2.69
N GLN A 108 -1.44 1.65 -3.82
CA GLN A 108 -0.43 2.70 -3.87
C GLN A 108 -0.86 3.97 -3.13
N ASP A 109 -2.12 4.37 -3.30
CA ASP A 109 -2.69 5.53 -2.61
C ASP A 109 -2.76 5.29 -1.09
N ASP A 110 -3.19 4.10 -0.67
CA ASP A 110 -3.21 3.69 0.75
C ASP A 110 -1.81 3.66 1.37
N HIS A 111 -0.82 3.12 0.64
CA HIS A 111 0.59 3.18 1.04
C HIS A 111 1.05 4.62 1.27
N GLN A 112 0.77 5.52 0.34
CA GLN A 112 1.19 6.91 0.46
C GLN A 112 0.49 7.61 1.64
N ALA A 113 -0.80 7.36 1.82
CA ALA A 113 -1.57 7.88 2.94
C ALA A 113 -1.04 7.39 4.29
N PHE A 114 -0.69 6.11 4.40
CA PHE A 114 -0.08 5.53 5.59
C PHE A 114 1.27 6.17 5.91
N ARG A 115 2.16 6.32 4.92
CA ARG A 115 3.48 6.94 5.11
C ARG A 115 3.36 8.37 5.62
N ASN A 116 2.44 9.14 5.03
CA ASN A 116 2.19 10.51 5.45
C ASN A 116 1.65 10.58 6.89
N ALA A 117 0.67 9.73 7.22
CA ALA A 117 0.09 9.68 8.57
C ALA A 117 1.14 9.29 9.63
N LEU A 118 1.93 8.25 9.36
CA LEU A 118 2.97 7.76 10.25
C LEU A 118 4.02 8.84 10.52
N LEU A 119 4.48 9.55 9.47
CA LEU A 119 5.44 10.64 9.62
C LEU A 119 4.90 11.79 10.47
N VAL A 120 3.65 12.20 10.25
CA VAL A 120 3.02 13.28 11.01
C VAL A 120 2.87 12.90 12.49
N ALA A 121 2.39 11.68 12.78
CA ALA A 121 2.27 11.18 14.14
C ALA A 121 3.64 11.13 14.84
N GLN A 122 4.65 10.57 14.17
CA GLN A 122 6.02 10.48 14.67
C GLN A 122 6.61 11.85 15.04
N LEU A 123 6.42 12.86 14.19
CA LEU A 123 6.88 14.23 14.46
C LEU A 123 6.13 14.84 15.65
N THR A 124 4.83 14.59 15.74
CA THR A 124 3.99 15.11 16.82
C THR A 124 4.40 14.54 18.18
N ILE A 125 4.59 13.22 18.27
CA ILE A 125 5.05 12.53 19.50
C ILE A 125 6.43 13.06 19.93
N ASN A 126 7.37 13.16 18.99
CA ASN A 126 8.71 13.67 19.25
C ASN A 126 8.70 15.14 19.73
N GLN A 127 7.85 15.97 19.13
CA GLN A 127 7.72 17.38 19.51
C GLN A 127 7.19 17.52 20.95
N ARG A 128 6.13 16.79 21.30
CA ARG A 128 5.61 16.77 22.68
C ARG A 128 6.66 16.29 23.68
N SER A 129 7.40 15.23 23.33
CA SER A 129 8.47 14.70 24.16
C SER A 129 9.58 15.75 24.40
N LYS A 130 9.93 16.53 23.38
CA LYS A 130 10.87 17.66 23.50
C LYS A 130 10.32 18.76 24.41
N ASP A 131 9.06 19.15 24.22
CA ASP A 131 8.43 20.23 24.97
C ASP A 131 8.31 19.86 26.46
N GLU A 132 7.99 18.61 26.80
CA GLU A 132 8.00 18.11 28.18
C GLU A 132 9.40 18.16 28.82
N LEU A 133 10.44 17.80 28.07
CA LEU A 133 11.82 17.86 28.57
C LEU A 133 12.28 19.30 28.80
N LEU A 134 11.83 20.24 27.97
CA LEU A 134 12.11 21.67 28.13
C LEU A 134 11.34 22.27 29.30
N ALA A 135 10.07 21.89 29.50
CA ALA A 135 9.22 22.36 30.58
C ALA A 135 9.67 21.87 31.96
N LYS A 136 10.30 20.69 32.05
CA LYS A 136 10.83 20.10 33.30
C LYS A 136 12.16 20.70 33.75
N ARG A 137 12.72 21.70 33.04
CA ARG A 137 13.84 22.51 33.56
C ARG A 137 13.25 23.61 34.44
N PRO A 138 13.34 23.54 35.78
CA PRO A 138 12.92 24.66 36.58
C PRO A 138 13.87 25.82 36.29
N VAL A 139 13.32 26.95 35.87
CA VAL A 139 13.93 28.24 36.15
C VAL A 139 13.69 28.45 37.64
N GLU A 140 14.57 27.91 38.47
CA GLU A 140 14.74 28.44 39.82
C GLU A 140 15.45 29.77 39.64
N GLY A 141 14.69 30.85 39.81
CA GLY A 141 15.25 32.19 39.94
C GLY A 141 15.94 32.38 41.29
N GLU A 142 16.88 33.32 41.27
CA GLU A 142 17.27 34.20 42.38
C GLU A 142 18.35 33.69 43.34
N GLY A 143 19.60 33.85 42.88
CA GLY A 143 20.76 34.10 43.71
C GLY A 143 21.66 35.12 43.02
N GLU A 144 21.71 36.34 43.56
CA GLU A 144 22.47 37.50 43.08
C GLU A 144 23.96 37.15 42.87
N GLY A 145 24.52 37.57 41.72
CA GLY A 145 25.94 37.38 41.41
C GLY A 145 26.31 37.97 40.06
N GLU A 146 26.74 39.23 40.07
CA GLU A 146 27.35 39.91 38.92
C GLU A 146 28.60 39.13 38.45
N GLY A 147 28.65 38.81 37.16
CA GLY A 147 29.78 38.12 36.55
C GLY A 147 29.65 38.09 35.04
N GLU A 148 30.27 39.06 34.38
CA GLU A 148 30.44 39.13 32.93
C GLU A 148 31.18 37.89 32.41
N GLY A 149 30.62 37.24 31.40
CA GLY A 149 31.22 36.05 30.78
C GLY A 149 30.53 35.72 29.46
N GLU A 150 31.08 36.24 28.36
CA GLU A 150 30.78 35.84 26.99
C GLU A 150 31.12 34.35 26.78
N GLY A 151 30.24 33.57 26.13
CA GLY A 151 30.55 32.17 25.87
C GLY A 151 29.42 31.33 25.25
N GLU A 152 29.30 31.43 23.93
CA GLU A 152 28.90 30.40 22.96
C GLU A 152 28.31 29.05 23.44
N GLY A 153 27.12 28.71 22.93
CA GLY A 153 26.55 27.36 23.08
C GLY A 153 25.45 26.97 22.08
N SER A 154 25.25 27.74 21.00
CA SER A 154 24.21 27.48 19.98
C SER A 154 24.56 26.37 18.97
N GLY A 155 25.49 25.46 19.31
CA GLY A 155 25.92 24.36 18.43
C GLY A 155 25.16 23.04 18.64
N SER A 156 24.76 22.73 19.87
CA SER A 156 24.25 21.40 20.24
C SER A 156 22.83 21.11 19.72
N VAL A 157 21.94 22.11 19.77
CA VAL A 157 20.53 21.96 19.34
C VAL A 157 20.44 21.72 17.83
N ARG A 158 21.20 22.48 17.03
CA ARG A 158 21.21 22.36 15.55
C ARG A 158 21.83 21.04 15.09
N GLN A 159 22.87 20.56 15.77
CA GLN A 159 23.51 19.28 15.45
C GLN A 159 22.63 18.08 15.82
N ARG A 160 21.85 18.19 16.90
CA ARG A 160 20.89 17.17 17.32
C ARG A 160 19.68 17.09 16.39
N GLU A 161 19.08 18.22 16.01
CA GLU A 161 17.99 18.26 15.03
C GLU A 161 18.41 17.70 13.66
N ARG A 162 19.66 17.93 13.26
CA ARG A 162 20.21 17.34 12.03
C ARG A 162 20.34 15.81 12.13
N ARG A 163 20.82 15.28 13.26
CA ARG A 163 20.87 13.82 13.51
C ARG A 163 19.48 13.19 13.57
N THR A 164 18.50 13.85 14.19
CA THR A 164 17.12 13.35 14.28
C THR A 164 16.46 13.36 12.91
N ARG A 165 16.67 14.42 12.10
CA ARG A 165 16.22 14.46 10.71
C ARG A 165 16.89 13.38 9.86
N GLU A 166 18.19 13.14 10.05
CA GLU A 166 18.92 12.06 9.37
C GLU A 166 18.45 10.66 9.79
N LEU A 167 18.14 10.44 11.07
CA LEU A 167 17.58 9.17 11.56
C LEU A 167 16.17 8.93 10.99
N LEU A 168 15.31 9.94 11.01
CA LEU A 168 13.98 9.88 10.38
C LEU A 168 14.09 9.66 8.86
N LEU A 169 15.04 10.31 8.20
CA LEU A 169 15.31 10.08 6.77
C LEU A 169 15.88 8.69 6.53
N ARG A 170 16.69 8.14 7.45
CA ARG A 170 17.23 6.78 7.38
C ARG A 170 16.16 5.72 7.56
N ASP A 171 15.24 5.90 8.51
CA ASP A 171 14.10 5.00 8.69
C ASP A 171 13.12 5.14 7.53
N SER A 172 12.88 6.37 7.03
CA SER A 172 12.13 6.60 5.80
C SER A 172 12.79 5.98 4.56
N SER A 173 14.12 6.00 4.46
CA SER A 173 14.84 5.37 3.34
C SER A 173 14.86 3.86 3.46
N ARG A 174 14.96 3.32 4.67
CA ARG A 174 14.88 1.86 4.91
C ARG A 174 13.47 1.33 4.63
N LEU A 175 12.45 2.08 5.04
CA LEU A 175 11.05 1.85 4.65
C LEU A 175 10.85 2.03 3.14
N SER A 176 11.57 2.97 2.50
CA SER A 176 11.57 3.14 1.03
C SER A 176 12.29 2.01 0.31
N ASP A 177 13.33 1.41 0.88
CA ASP A 177 14.12 0.34 0.26
C ASP A 177 13.35 -0.98 0.26
N ASP A 178 12.64 -1.31 1.35
CA ASP A 178 11.71 -2.44 1.36
C ASP A 178 10.57 -2.21 0.35
N LEU A 179 10.08 -0.96 0.23
CA LEU A 179 9.07 -0.56 -0.75
C LEU A 179 9.58 -0.57 -2.20
N LEU A 180 10.78 -0.08 -2.48
CA LEU A 180 11.39 -0.05 -3.82
C LEU A 180 11.75 -1.45 -4.29
N THR A 181 12.12 -2.34 -3.37
CA THR A 181 12.33 -3.76 -3.67
C THR A 181 11.01 -4.42 -4.02
N VAL A 182 9.92 -4.10 -3.32
CA VAL A 182 8.55 -4.57 -3.65
C VAL A 182 8.05 -3.96 -4.97
N THR A 183 8.22 -2.67 -5.21
CA THR A 183 7.81 -2.01 -6.47
C THR A 183 8.63 -2.50 -7.66
N ARG A 184 9.93 -2.80 -7.49
CA ARG A 184 10.75 -3.42 -8.55
C ARG A 184 10.29 -4.84 -8.89
N LEU A 185 9.94 -5.66 -7.89
CA LEU A 185 9.35 -6.99 -8.14
C LEU A 185 8.00 -6.90 -8.86
N ILE A 186 7.19 -5.89 -8.57
CA ILE A 186 5.91 -5.62 -9.26
C ILE A 186 6.17 -5.11 -10.70
N GLN A 187 7.12 -4.19 -10.88
CA GLN A 187 7.46 -3.62 -12.19
C GLN A 187 8.10 -4.67 -13.12
N ASP A 188 8.90 -5.59 -12.59
CA ASP A 188 9.47 -6.72 -13.34
C ASP A 188 8.39 -7.71 -13.81
N ASN A 189 7.29 -7.87 -13.06
CA ASN A 189 6.13 -8.66 -13.49
C ASN A 189 5.27 -7.95 -14.55
N VAL A 190 5.09 -6.63 -14.44
CA VAL A 190 4.39 -5.81 -15.45
C VAL A 190 5.18 -5.72 -16.77
N GLN A 191 6.52 -5.73 -16.73
CA GLN A 191 7.34 -5.71 -17.93
C GLN A 191 7.40 -7.08 -18.64
N LYS A 192 7.34 -8.19 -17.89
CA LYS A 192 7.22 -9.54 -18.46
C LYS A 192 5.84 -9.82 -19.06
N SER A 193 4.75 -9.29 -18.52
CA SER A 193 3.42 -9.44 -19.14
C SER A 193 3.31 -8.70 -20.49
N ARG A 194 4.06 -7.60 -20.64
CA ARG A 194 4.08 -6.80 -21.89
C ARG A 194 4.88 -7.46 -23.03
N GLN A 195 5.91 -8.26 -22.72
CA GLN A 195 6.74 -8.93 -23.73
C GLN A 195 6.08 -10.17 -24.34
N THR A 196 5.09 -10.79 -23.68
CA THR A 196 4.37 -11.94 -24.24
C THR A 196 3.27 -11.50 -25.22
N VAL A 197 2.74 -10.27 -25.10
CA VAL A 197 1.73 -9.73 -26.02
C VAL A 197 2.33 -9.32 -27.37
N ASP A 198 3.59 -8.85 -27.41
CA ASP A 198 4.25 -8.46 -28.66
C ASP A 198 4.82 -9.65 -29.46
N THR A 199 4.96 -10.84 -28.86
CA THR A 199 5.53 -12.02 -29.55
C THR A 199 4.46 -12.94 -30.17
N LEU A 200 3.17 -12.65 -29.99
CA LEU A 200 2.05 -13.36 -30.61
C LEU A 200 1.39 -12.56 -31.76
N GLY A 201 1.97 -11.42 -32.15
CA GLY A 201 1.50 -10.54 -33.22
C GLY A 201 2.39 -10.49 -34.47
N GLY A 202 3.30 -11.46 -34.66
CA GLY A 202 4.22 -11.53 -35.80
C GLY A 202 4.16 -12.85 -36.54
#